data_AF-A0A950WH54-F1
#
_entry.id   AF-A0A950WH54-F1
#
_cell.length_a   1.000
_cell.length_b   1.000
_cell.length_c   1.000
_cell.angle_alpha   90.00
_cell.angle_beta   90.00
_cell.angle_gamma   90.00
#
_symmetry.space_group_name_H-M   'P 1'
#
loop_
_entity.id
_entity.type
_entity.pdbx_description
1 polymer ?
#
loop_
_entity_poly.entity_id
_entity_poly.type
_entity_poly.pdbx_seq_one_letter_code
_entity_poly.pdbx_strand_id
1 'polypeptide(L)'
;MTKYVVSGVTSSGIILNAGDTLSVLSAGIASAFTVNSGGIADARPGGTESGFTVNNGGLNVLFPGGTASSGTIANGGVERIGTLGKDSGTT
;
A
#
# COMPACT_ATOMS: atom_id res chain seq x y z
N MET A 1 4.78 11.24 12.89
CA MET A 1 5.32 10.02 12.26
C MET A 1 4.69 8.83 12.95
N THR A 2 3.80 8.16 12.23
CA THR A 2 3.10 6.96 12.72
C THR A 2 3.49 5.78 11.87
N LYS A 3 3.65 4.62 12.49
CA LYS A 3 3.89 3.35 11.81
C LYS A 3 2.72 2.41 12.03
N TYR A 4 2.06 2.03 10.94
CA TYR A 4 1.03 1.02 10.91
C TYR A 4 1.64 -0.32 10.48
N VAL A 5 1.28 -1.40 11.18
CA VAL A 5 1.67 -2.76 10.82
C VAL A 5 0.42 -3.62 10.81
N VAL A 6 0.12 -4.21 9.66
CA VAL A 6 -1.06 -5.07 9.47
C VAL A 6 -0.58 -6.49 9.23
N SER A 7 -0.91 -7.43 10.13
CA SER A 7 -0.42 -8.82 10.07
C SER A 7 -1.51 -9.77 10.59
N GLY A 8 -1.90 -10.74 9.77
CA GLY A 8 -2.94 -11.73 10.11
C GLY A 8 -4.35 -11.14 10.34
N VAL A 9 -4.55 -9.85 10.04
CA VAL A 9 -5.81 -9.14 10.22
C VAL A 9 -6.09 -8.26 9.01
N THR A 10 -7.35 -7.86 8.88
CA THR A 10 -7.76 -6.80 7.95
C THR A 10 -7.83 -5.47 8.71
N SER A 11 -7.18 -4.43 8.19
CA SER A 11 -7.36 -3.04 8.63
C SER A 11 -7.82 -2.18 7.47
N SER A 12 -8.71 -1.22 7.75
CA SER A 12 -9.25 -0.33 6.73
C SER A 12 -9.21 1.13 7.13
N GLY A 13 -9.26 2.03 6.13
CA GLY A 13 -9.36 3.47 6.36
C GLY A 13 -8.09 4.12 6.91
N ILE A 14 -6.93 3.47 6.72
CA ILE A 14 -5.63 4.04 7.11
C ILE A 14 -5.33 5.23 6.19
N ILE A 15 -4.88 6.35 6.77
CA ILE A 15 -4.44 7.52 6.01
C ILE A 15 -2.99 7.79 6.37
N LEU A 16 -2.11 7.77 5.38
CA LEU A 16 -0.68 7.99 5.53
C LEU A 16 -0.34 9.39 5.04
N ASN A 17 0.07 10.26 5.97
CA ASN A 17 0.56 11.59 5.65
C ASN A 17 2.10 11.60 5.64
N ALA A 18 2.69 12.79 5.48
CA ALA A 18 4.14 12.95 5.42
C ALA A 18 4.86 12.28 6.60
N GLY A 19 5.71 11.32 6.29
CA GLY A 19 6.49 10.52 7.25
C GLY A 19 5.76 9.30 7.81
N ASP A 20 4.46 9.14 7.58
CA ASP A 20 3.73 7.95 8.01
C ASP A 20 4.05 6.75 7.11
N THR A 21 4.06 5.57 7.72
CA THR A 21 4.34 4.32 7.00
C THR A 21 3.30 3.24 7.32
N LEU A 22 2.92 2.46 6.32
CA LEU A 22 2.13 1.24 6.47
C LEU A 22 2.93 0.06 5.93
N SER A 23 3.14 -0.97 6.75
CA SER A 23 3.66 -2.26 6.28
C SER A 23 2.61 -3.35 6.43
N VAL A 24 2.19 -3.93 5.30
CA VAL A 24 1.27 -5.06 5.25
C VAL A 24 2.09 -6.35 5.19
N LEU A 25 2.06 -7.10 6.28
CA LEU A 25 2.83 -8.34 6.45
C LEU A 25 2.01 -9.56 6.02
N SER A 26 2.62 -10.74 6.11
CA SER A 26 1.98 -12.01 5.75
C SER A 26 0.60 -12.17 6.39
N ALA A 27 -0.37 -12.58 5.56
CA ALA A 27 -1.80 -12.71 5.90
C ALA A 27 -2.46 -11.41 6.40
N GLY A 28 -1.77 -10.28 6.35
CA GLY A 28 -2.33 -8.96 6.58
C GLY A 28 -3.03 -8.43 5.34
N ILE A 29 -4.15 -7.74 5.53
CA ILE A 29 -4.90 -7.07 4.47
C ILE A 29 -5.09 -5.61 4.86
N ALA A 30 -4.50 -4.68 4.11
CA ALA A 30 -4.85 -3.27 4.23
C ALA A 30 -5.83 -2.90 3.12
N SER A 31 -7.01 -2.42 3.51
CA SER A 31 -8.06 -2.06 2.55
C SER A 31 -8.46 -0.59 2.64
N ALA A 32 -8.91 -0.01 1.53
CA ALA A 32 -9.47 1.34 1.50
C ALA A 32 -8.58 2.39 2.20
N PHE A 33 -7.26 2.33 1.97
CA PHE A 33 -6.29 3.24 2.57
C PHE A 33 -5.81 4.30 1.58
N THR A 34 -5.31 5.41 2.11
CA THR A 34 -4.84 6.54 1.29
C THR A 34 -3.39 6.87 1.62
N VAL A 35 -2.57 7.02 0.58
CA VAL A 35 -1.17 7.45 0.67
C VAL A 35 -1.07 8.87 0.15
N ASN A 36 -0.92 9.84 1.05
CA ASN A 36 -0.72 11.24 0.70
C ASN A 36 0.76 11.55 0.46
N SER A 37 1.05 12.79 0.07
CA SER A 37 2.42 13.26 -0.18
C SER A 37 3.34 12.98 1.01
N GLY A 38 4.44 12.26 0.74
CA GLY A 38 5.42 11.85 1.74
C GLY A 38 5.01 10.67 2.63
N GLY A 39 3.82 10.09 2.43
CA GLY A 39 3.41 8.83 3.03
C GLY A 39 3.91 7.64 2.22
N ILE A 40 4.15 6.50 2.88
CA ILE A 40 4.66 5.29 2.24
C ILE A 40 3.87 4.07 2.69
N ALA A 41 3.31 3.32 1.74
CA ALA A 41 2.76 1.99 1.98
C ALA A 41 3.65 0.92 1.34
N ASP A 42 3.73 -0.24 2.00
CA ASP A 42 4.40 -1.41 1.46
C ASP A 42 3.70 -2.74 1.76
N ALA A 43 3.52 -3.57 0.74
CA ALA A 43 3.11 -4.96 0.86
C ALA A 43 4.34 -5.86 0.88
N ARG A 44 4.53 -6.60 1.98
CA ARG A 44 5.58 -7.61 2.16
C ARG A 44 5.12 -8.97 1.62
N PRO A 45 6.00 -9.99 1.54
CA PRO A 45 5.60 -11.32 1.07
C PRO A 45 4.35 -11.84 1.82
N GLY A 46 3.29 -12.15 1.06
CA GLY A 46 2.01 -12.62 1.60
C GLY A 46 1.10 -11.54 2.18
N GLY A 47 1.49 -10.26 2.12
CA GLY A 47 0.64 -9.11 2.45
C GLY A 47 -0.19 -8.65 1.26
N THR A 48 -1.41 -8.18 1.53
CA THR A 48 -2.35 -7.76 0.49
C THR A 48 -2.85 -6.33 0.71
N GLU A 49 -2.72 -5.50 -0.31
CA GLU A 49 -3.28 -4.16 -0.38
C GLU A 49 -4.49 -4.16 -1.30
N SER A 50 -5.59 -3.50 -0.91
CA SER A 50 -6.80 -3.50 -1.73
C SER A 50 -7.57 -2.17 -1.66
N GLY A 51 -8.03 -1.65 -2.80
CA GLY A 51 -8.88 -0.46 -2.82
C GLY A 51 -8.15 0.80 -2.35
N PHE A 52 -6.84 0.89 -2.55
CA PHE A 52 -6.03 2.00 -2.04
C PHE A 52 -5.97 3.16 -3.03
N THR A 53 -5.59 4.34 -2.53
CA THR A 53 -5.34 5.52 -3.38
C THR A 53 -3.97 6.09 -3.07
N VAL A 54 -3.14 6.26 -4.09
CA VAL A 54 -1.84 6.95 -3.99
C VAL A 54 -1.98 8.32 -4.62
N ASN A 55 -1.96 9.35 -3.78
CA ASN A 55 -2.02 10.74 -4.22
C ASN A 55 -0.65 11.26 -4.67
N ASN A 56 -0.63 12.45 -5.28
CA ASN A 56 0.60 13.11 -5.73
C ASN A 56 1.66 13.15 -4.61
N GLY A 57 2.86 12.61 -4.91
CA GLY A 57 3.97 12.52 -3.97
C GLY A 57 3.88 11.39 -2.93
N GLY A 58 2.82 10.57 -2.97
CA GLY A 58 2.70 9.34 -2.20
C GLY A 58 3.42 8.17 -2.89
N LEU A 59 3.82 7.17 -2.10
CA LEU A 59 4.52 6.00 -2.61
C LEU A 59 3.87 4.70 -2.10
N ASN A 60 3.51 3.81 -3.03
CA ASN A 60 3.20 2.42 -2.74
C ASN A 60 4.29 1.48 -3.26
N VAL A 61 4.65 0.45 -2.48
CA VAL A 61 5.70 -0.51 -2.86
C VAL A 61 5.24 -1.94 -2.61
N LEU A 62 5.11 -2.72 -3.68
CA LEU A 62 4.90 -4.16 -3.58
C LEU A 62 6.24 -4.86 -3.60
N PHE A 63 6.68 -5.38 -2.46
CA PHE A 63 7.85 -6.24 -2.41
C PHE A 63 7.57 -7.61 -3.07
N PRO A 64 8.61 -8.42 -3.36
CA PRO A 64 8.41 -9.75 -3.92
C PRO A 64 7.40 -10.59 -3.14
N GLY A 65 6.36 -11.08 -3.82
CA GLY A 65 5.27 -11.85 -3.20
C GLY A 65 4.23 -11.02 -2.44
N GLY A 66 4.34 -9.68 -2.44
CA GLY A 66 3.26 -8.79 -2.04
C GLY A 66 2.22 -8.64 -3.15
N THR A 67 0.96 -8.42 -2.77
CA THR A 67 -0.15 -8.31 -3.71
C THR A 67 -0.93 -7.02 -3.55
N ALA A 68 -1.38 -6.47 -4.66
CA ALA A 68 -2.28 -5.32 -4.74
C ALA A 68 -3.49 -5.63 -5.63
N SER A 69 -4.60 -4.98 -5.32
CA SER A 69 -5.77 -4.97 -6.19
C SER A 69 -6.59 -3.69 -6.07
N SER A 70 -7.25 -3.32 -7.17
CA SER A 70 -8.21 -2.21 -7.19
C SER A 70 -7.65 -0.89 -6.65
N GLY A 71 -6.37 -0.63 -6.85
CA GLY A 71 -5.73 0.63 -6.47
C GLY A 71 -6.10 1.77 -7.42
N THR A 72 -5.79 2.99 -7.03
CA THR A 72 -5.79 4.16 -7.91
C THR A 72 -4.52 4.97 -7.69
N ILE A 73 -3.75 5.19 -8.75
CA ILE A 73 -2.56 6.04 -8.72
C ILE A 73 -2.91 7.39 -9.35
N ALA A 74 -3.09 8.41 -8.53
CA ALA A 74 -3.34 9.76 -9.02
C ALA A 74 -2.09 10.32 -9.73
N ASN A 75 -2.26 11.36 -10.54
CA ASN A 75 -1.15 12.01 -11.22
C ASN A 75 -0.06 12.44 -10.22
N GLY A 76 1.17 11.94 -10.41
CA GLY A 76 2.32 12.17 -9.55
C GLY A 76 2.42 11.26 -8.31
N GLY A 77 1.44 10.37 -8.09
CA GLY A 77 1.60 9.22 -7.20
C GLY A 77 2.46 8.14 -7.86
N VAL A 78 3.06 7.27 -7.05
CA VAL A 78 3.94 6.21 -7.57
C VAL A 78 3.59 4.88 -6.92
N GLU A 79 3.42 3.87 -7.77
CA GLU A 79 3.49 2.47 -7.35
C GLU A 79 4.74 1.79 -7.94
N ARG A 80 5.43 1.02 -7.10
CA ARG A 80 6.59 0.22 -7.51
C ARG A 80 6.31 -1.25 -7.25
N ILE A 81 6.29 -2.04 -8.32
CA ILE A 81 6.08 -3.48 -8.26
C ILE A 81 7.43 -4.19 -8.34
N GLY A 82 7.84 -4.82 -7.25
CA GLY A 82 9.03 -5.66 -7.19
C GLY A 82 8.88 -6.96 -7.97
N THR A 83 9.98 -7.67 -8.22
CA THR A 83 9.95 -8.98 -8.89
C THR A 83 9.05 -9.94 -8.14
N LEU A 84 8.11 -10.60 -8.82
CA LEU A 84 7.07 -11.46 -8.21
C LEU A 84 6.04 -10.72 -7.33
N GLY A 85 6.10 -9.39 -7.22
CA GLY A 85 4.96 -8.59 -6.77
C GLY A 85 3.85 -8.67 -7.82
N LYS A 86 2.60 -8.69 -7.39
CA LYS A 86 1.46 -8.74 -8.30
C LYS A 86 0.47 -7.65 -7.96
N ASP A 87 0.25 -6.77 -8.92
CA ASP A 87 -0.89 -5.87 -8.90
C ASP A 87 -1.91 -6.29 -9.96
N SER A 88 -3.19 -6.21 -9.60
CA SER A 88 -4.30 -6.53 -10.49
C SER A 88 -5.41 -5.48 -10.36
N GLY A 89 -5.51 -4.63 -11.37
CA GLY A 89 -6.62 -3.69 -11.51
C GLY A 89 -6.39 -2.32 -10.87
N THR A 90 -5.15 -1.94 -10.59
CA THR A 90 -4.83 -0.53 -10.33
C THR A 90 -4.93 0.29 -11.62
N THR A 91 -5.50 1.48 -11.51
CA THR A 91 -5.68 2.46 -12.60
C THR A 91 -4.92 3.74 -12.35
#